data_AF-A0A7X8WM63-F1
#
_entry.id   AF-A0A7X8WM63-F1
#
_cell.length_a   1.000
_cell.length_b   1.000
_cell.length_c   1.000
_cell.angle_alpha   90.00
_cell.angle_beta   90.00
_cell.angle_gamma   90.00
#
_symmetry.space_group_name_H-M   'P 1'
#
loop_
_entity.id
_entity.type
_entity.pdbx_description
1 polymer ?
#
loop_
_entity_poly.entity_id
_entity_poly.type
_entity_poly.pdbx_seq_one_letter_code
_entity_poly.pdbx_strand_id
1 'polypeptide(L)'
;AGDTYAVYPGARSSIRFERLMEGIQDAEKIRIVRAGLEQDTSTEGKEKLDQFNKMLEQFNILTKPENLEAMLAKGKAFLNNPEFFK
;
A
#
# COMPACT_ATOMS: atom_id res chain seq x y z
N ALA A 1 -5.32 25.10 5.82
CA ALA A 1 -6.43 25.29 4.86
C ALA A 1 -6.55 24.06 3.98
N GLY A 2 -7.76 23.67 3.57
CA GLY A 2 -8.02 22.46 2.78
C GLY A 2 -8.67 21.29 3.53
N ASP A 3 -9.06 21.49 4.80
CA ASP A 3 -9.70 20.45 5.64
C ASP A 3 -11.14 20.14 5.19
N THR A 4 -11.89 21.18 4.82
CA THR A 4 -13.32 21.07 4.47
C THR A 4 -13.60 20.60 3.04
N TYR A 5 -12.56 20.33 2.24
CA TYR A 5 -12.72 19.87 0.85
C TYR A 5 -11.49 19.11 0.32
N ALA A 6 -11.76 18.09 -0.48
CA ALA A 6 -10.74 17.30 -1.21
C ALA A 6 -10.75 17.54 -2.72
N VAL A 7 -11.80 18.14 -3.27
CA VAL A 7 -11.97 18.44 -4.70
C VAL A 7 -12.36 19.90 -4.91
N TYR A 8 -12.26 20.39 -6.14
CA TYR A 8 -12.55 21.78 -6.52
C TYR A 8 -13.69 21.86 -7.56
N PRO A 9 -14.39 23.02 -7.68
CA PRO A 9 -15.45 23.21 -8.66
C PRO A 9 -15.05 22.90 -10.10
N GLY A 10 -16.03 22.48 -10.91
CA GLY A 10 -15.81 22.11 -12.31
C GLY A 10 -15.16 20.73 -12.46
N ALA A 11 -15.50 19.78 -11.58
CA ALA A 11 -14.97 18.41 -11.57
C ALA A 11 -13.43 18.35 -11.53
N ARG A 12 -12.80 19.32 -10.85
CA ARG A 12 -11.35 19.38 -10.71
C ARG A 12 -10.91 18.54 -9.51
N SER A 13 -10.06 17.56 -9.79
CA SER A 13 -9.40 16.80 -8.74
C SER A 13 -8.39 17.65 -7.95
N SER A 14 -7.78 17.07 -6.93
CA SER A 14 -6.64 17.63 -6.22
C SER A 14 -5.54 16.58 -6.05
N ILE A 15 -4.30 17.02 -5.87
CA ILE A 15 -3.17 16.11 -5.59
C ILE A 15 -3.49 15.19 -4.40
N ARG A 16 -4.12 15.72 -3.35
CA ARG A 16 -4.50 14.93 -2.16
C ARG A 16 -5.52 13.86 -2.50
N PHE A 17 -6.50 14.18 -3.34
CA PHE A 17 -7.53 13.24 -3.76
C PHE A 17 -6.96 12.14 -4.66
N GLU A 18 -6.09 12.48 -5.61
CA GLU A 18 -5.41 11.48 -6.45
C GLU A 18 -4.51 10.54 -5.63
N ARG A 19 -3.76 11.07 -4.65
CA ARG A 19 -2.93 10.24 -3.76
C ARG A 19 -3.77 9.35 -2.84
N LEU A 20 -4.93 9.81 -2.39
CA LEU A 20 -5.89 8.98 -1.66
C LEU A 20 -6.41 7.84 -2.54
N MET A 21 -6.82 8.14 -3.77
CA MET A 21 -7.28 7.14 -4.74
C MET A 21 -6.20 6.10 -5.03
N GLU A 22 -4.96 6.53 -5.22
CA GLU A 22 -3.79 5.64 -5.38
C GLU A 22 -3.60 4.75 -4.14
N GLY A 23 -3.71 5.30 -2.93
CA GLY A 23 -3.65 4.52 -1.69
C GLY A 23 -4.77 3.49 -1.55
N ILE A 24 -5.98 3.81 -2.01
CA ILE A 24 -7.11 2.86 -2.06
C ILE A 24 -6.80 1.71 -3.03
N GLN A 25 -6.22 2.01 -4.20
CA GLN A 25 -5.80 0.98 -5.16
C GLN A 25 -4.72 0.06 -4.56
N ASP A 26 -3.76 0.63 -3.82
CA ASP A 26 -2.73 -0.16 -3.14
C ASP A 26 -3.34 -1.06 -2.04
N ALA A 27 -4.32 -0.58 -1.28
CA ALA A 27 -5.04 -1.38 -0.30
C ALA A 27 -5.78 -2.57 -0.95
N GLU A 28 -6.42 -2.36 -2.10
CA GLU A 28 -7.08 -3.45 -2.84
C GLU A 28 -6.08 -4.46 -3.41
N LYS A 29 -4.95 -4.00 -3.95
CA LYS A 29 -3.86 -4.90 -4.37
C LYS A 29 -3.37 -5.74 -3.19
N ILE A 30 -3.15 -5.13 -2.03
CA ILE A 30 -2.73 -5.83 -0.81
C ILE A 30 -3.73 -6.91 -0.42
N ARG A 31 -5.03 -6.60 -0.46
CA ARG A 31 -6.10 -7.55 -0.16
C ARG A 31 -6.07 -8.77 -1.09
N ILE A 32 -5.96 -8.54 -2.40
CA ILE A 32 -5.94 -9.60 -3.41
C ILE A 32 -4.67 -10.46 -3.26
N VAL A 33 -3.51 -9.84 -3.14
CA VAL A 33 -2.21 -10.52 -2.99
C VAL A 33 -2.19 -11.38 -1.72
N ARG A 34 -2.63 -10.81 -0.58
CA ARG A 34 -2.71 -11.54 0.69
C ARG A 34 -3.59 -12.78 0.57
N ALA A 35 -4.78 -12.63 -0.03
CA ALA A 35 -5.69 -13.76 -0.23
C ALA A 35 -5.07 -14.87 -1.10
N GLY A 36 -4.29 -14.50 -2.13
CA GLY A 36 -3.54 -15.46 -2.93
C GLY A 36 -2.45 -16.19 -2.14
N LEU A 37 -1.65 -15.46 -1.35
CA LEU A 37 -0.59 -16.03 -0.51
C LEU A 37 -1.15 -16.93 0.61
N GLU A 38 -2.31 -16.58 1.17
CA GLU A 38 -2.99 -17.40 2.19
C GLU A 38 -3.53 -18.73 1.65
N GLN A 39 -3.79 -18.82 0.34
CA GLN A 39 -4.20 -20.06 -0.33
C GLN A 39 -3.02 -20.99 -0.61
N ASP A 40 -1.79 -20.47 -0.66
CA ASP A 40 -0.58 -21.26 -0.87
C ASP A 40 -0.09 -21.88 0.45
N THR A 41 -0.33 -23.18 0.61
CA THR A 41 0.06 -23.92 1.82
C THR A 41 1.52 -24.39 1.83
N SER A 42 2.27 -24.14 0.76
CA SER A 42 3.69 -24.52 0.67
C SER A 42 4.55 -23.78 1.69
N THR A 43 5.75 -24.30 1.97
CA THR A 43 6.70 -23.62 2.85
C THR A 43 7.08 -22.25 2.29
N GLU A 44 7.32 -22.18 0.97
CA GLU A 44 7.65 -20.93 0.28
C GLU A 44 6.50 -19.92 0.34
N GLY A 45 5.26 -20.36 0.12
CA GLY A 45 4.06 -19.52 0.22
C GLY A 45 3.90 -18.90 1.61
N LYS A 46 4.13 -19.69 2.66
CA LYS A 46 4.12 -19.21 4.06
C LYS A 46 5.23 -18.20 4.34
N GLU A 47 6.44 -18.43 3.82
CA GLU A 47 7.56 -17.49 3.94
C GLU A 47 7.26 -16.17 3.20
N LYS A 48 6.70 -16.24 1.99
CA LYS A 48 6.25 -15.06 1.24
C LYS A 48 5.16 -14.30 2.00
N LEU A 49 4.19 -14.99 2.58
CA LEU A 49 3.13 -14.37 3.40
C LEU A 49 3.70 -13.66 4.63
N ASP A 50 4.66 -14.29 5.32
CA ASP A 50 5.34 -13.69 6.47
C ASP A 50 6.13 -12.44 6.08
N GLN A 51 6.93 -12.51 5.00
CA GLN A 51 7.66 -11.35 4.46
C GLN A 51 6.71 -10.22 4.05
N PHE A 52 5.59 -10.56 3.41
CA PHE A 52 4.56 -9.61 3.01
C PHE A 52 3.93 -8.91 4.22
N ASN A 53 3.58 -9.66 5.27
CA ASN A 53 3.03 -9.12 6.52
C ASN A 53 4.03 -8.21 7.25
N LYS A 54 5.29 -8.63 7.36
CA LYS A 54 6.37 -7.82 7.95
C LYS A 54 6.59 -6.51 7.20
N MET A 55 6.42 -6.49 5.88
CA MET A 55 6.47 -5.23 5.13
C MET A 55 5.33 -4.30 5.53
N LEU A 56 4.10 -4.81 5.59
CA LEU A 56 2.92 -4.02 5.91
C LEU A 56 2.89 -3.52 7.35
N GLU A 57 3.44 -4.29 8.28
CA GLU A 57 3.54 -3.91 9.69
C GLU A 57 4.31 -2.60 9.90
N GLN A 58 5.25 -2.27 9.01
CA GLN A 58 5.97 -0.98 9.04
C GLN A 58 5.02 0.22 9.00
N PHE A 59 3.84 0.09 8.36
CA PHE A 59 2.85 1.15 8.21
C PHE A 59 1.86 1.26 9.38
N ASN A 60 1.98 0.42 10.41
CA ASN A 60 1.19 0.54 11.64
C ASN A 60 1.75 1.65 12.55
N ILE A 61 1.57 2.90 12.12
CA ILE A 61 2.15 4.09 12.74
C ILE A 61 1.05 5.07 13.17
N LEU A 62 1.21 5.67 14.35
CA LEU A 62 0.30 6.70 14.89
C LEU A 62 0.84 8.12 14.70
N THR A 63 2.13 8.25 14.40
CA THR A 63 2.82 9.52 14.22
C THR A 63 3.53 9.54 12.86
N LYS A 64 3.67 10.73 12.28
CA LYS A 64 4.37 10.90 11.02
C LYS A 64 5.85 10.54 11.21
N PRO A 65 6.40 9.59 10.44
CA PRO A 65 7.80 9.24 10.51
C PRO A 65 8.65 10.32 9.82
N GLU A 66 9.93 10.40 10.18
CA GLU A 66 10.86 11.40 9.66
C GLU A 66 10.97 11.35 8.13
N ASN A 67 11.02 10.14 7.55
CA ASN A 67 11.09 9.92 6.11
C ASN A 67 9.93 9.06 5.57
N LEU A 68 8.72 9.61 5.63
CA LEU A 68 7.50 8.97 5.11
C LEU A 68 7.59 8.68 3.60
N GLU A 69 8.23 9.54 2.82
CA GLU A 69 8.30 9.37 1.36
C GLU A 69 9.14 8.15 0.97
N ALA A 70 10.32 7.98 1.57
CA ALA A 70 11.15 6.80 1.33
C ALA A 70 10.45 5.51 1.77
N MET A 71 9.73 5.56 2.89
CA MET A 71 8.94 4.45 3.41
C MET A 71 7.82 4.04 2.44
N LEU A 72 7.05 5.00 1.91
CA LEU A 72 6.03 4.76 0.89
C LEU A 72 6.64 4.23 -0.41
N ALA A 73 7.75 4.81 -0.88
CA ALA A 73 8.43 4.36 -2.08
C ALA A 73 8.90 2.90 -1.96
N LYS A 74 9.47 2.53 -0.81
CA LYS A 74 9.88 1.14 -0.51
C LYS A 74 8.68 0.19 -0.52
N GLY A 75 7.59 0.55 0.16
CA GLY A 75 6.37 -0.26 0.19
C GLY A 75 5.76 -0.48 -1.21
N LYS A 76 5.70 0.58 -2.02
CA LYS A 76 5.21 0.51 -3.40
C LYS A 76 6.12 -0.31 -4.32
N ALA A 77 7.44 -0.16 -4.18
CA ALA A 77 8.40 -0.95 -4.96
C ALA A 77 8.25 -2.45 -4.65
N PHE A 78 8.05 -2.80 -3.37
CA PHE A 78 7.78 -4.17 -2.94
C PHE A 78 6.44 -4.69 -3.47
N LEU A 79 5.35 -3.95 -3.31
CA LEU A 79 4.00 -4.35 -3.75
C LEU A 79 3.91 -4.54 -5.27
N ASN A 80 4.71 -3.79 -6.05
CA ASN A 80 4.73 -3.90 -7.51
C ASN A 80 5.91 -4.74 -8.04
N ASN A 81 6.60 -5.50 -7.20
CA ASN A 81 7.69 -6.38 -7.63
C ASN A 81 7.14 -7.70 -8.20
N PRO A 82 7.19 -7.92 -9.53
CA PRO A 82 6.65 -9.15 -10.13
C PRO A 82 7.43 -10.41 -9.69
N GLU A 83 8.73 -10.30 -9.40
CA GLU A 83 9.54 -11.46 -9.00
C GLU A 83 9.14 -12.01 -7.62
N PHE A 84 8.55 -11.18 -6.76
CA PHE A 84 8.09 -11.63 -5.45
C PHE A 84 6.82 -12.49 -5.54
N PHE A 85 6.04 -12.34 -6.62
CA PHE A 85 4.75 -13.01 -6.84
C PHE A 85 4.79 -14.08 -7.95
N LYS A 86 5.98 -14.39 -8.48
CA LYS A 86 6.22 -15.59 -9.28
C LYS A 86 6.39 -16.79 -8.36
#